data_AF-A0A3A9GIS9-F1
#
_entry.id   AF-A0A3A9GIS9-F1
#
_cell.length_a   1.000
_cell.length_b   1.000
_cell.length_c   1.000
_cell.angle_alpha   90.00
_cell.angle_beta   90.00
_cell.angle_gamma   90.00
#
_symmetry.space_group_name_H-M   'P 1'
#
loop_
_entity.id
_entity.type
_entity.pdbx_description
1 polymer ?
#
loop_
_entity_poly.entity_id
_entity_poly.type
_entity_poly.pdbx_seq_one_letter_code
_entity_poly.pdbx_strand_id
1 'polypeptide(L)'
;MSDKFTVINSTDVDKNKETARVYRVARIGELWERYFFDMVMRYTKEYGTLYKLPQDKLAKVGLVGIKYICSCRDVSRENFKLGIDEPKTLKQNQYCFQMIDSIFGVLGCLTLRNFVTTFPVDKYYKGAKWQEKDYFSTMEVLSKMDWDKPIGRNELSELLWDYYNADLRHAYMEYTTAMSAIYKAQTGKGIMERFFEDRGVPVYTMDKETGIMINNQTGDIMKPKKASHIQIVK
;
A
#
# COMPACT_ATOMS: atom_id res chain seq x y z
N MET A 1 7.70 -31.30 -32.83
CA MET A 1 7.33 -30.04 -33.48
C MET A 1 7.75 -28.92 -32.54
N SER A 2 8.65 -28.06 -32.98
CA SER A 2 9.07 -26.88 -32.23
C SER A 2 8.03 -25.80 -32.43
N ASP A 3 7.14 -25.62 -31.46
CA ASP A 3 6.27 -24.45 -31.44
C ASP A 3 7.15 -23.22 -31.21
N LYS A 4 7.57 -22.60 -32.31
CA LYS A 4 8.32 -21.34 -32.32
C LYS A 4 7.35 -20.24 -31.92
N PHE A 5 7.32 -19.91 -30.63
CA PHE A 5 6.72 -18.67 -30.19
C PHE A 5 7.44 -17.49 -30.85
N THR A 6 6.69 -16.62 -31.52
CA THR A 6 7.22 -15.36 -32.03
C THR A 6 7.22 -14.35 -30.89
N VAL A 7 8.40 -13.94 -30.44
CA VAL A 7 8.55 -12.82 -29.50
C VAL A 7 8.24 -11.53 -30.26
N ILE A 8 7.14 -10.86 -29.89
CA ILE A 8 6.82 -9.53 -30.40
C ILE A 8 7.58 -8.53 -29.54
N ASN A 9 8.60 -7.90 -30.13
CA ASN A 9 9.33 -6.82 -29.47
C ASN A 9 8.48 -5.54 -29.43
N SER A 10 8.60 -4.75 -28.36
CA SER A 10 7.94 -3.45 -28.24
C SER A 10 8.30 -2.53 -29.40
N THR A 11 7.29 -1.89 -29.99
CA THR A 11 7.50 -0.88 -31.04
C THR A 11 8.04 0.42 -30.43
N ASP A 12 8.58 1.31 -31.26
CA ASP A 12 9.01 2.63 -30.77
C ASP A 12 7.83 3.47 -30.24
N VAL A 13 6.61 3.23 -30.75
CA VAL A 13 5.38 3.83 -30.21
C VAL A 13 5.11 3.33 -28.80
N ASP A 14 5.31 2.04 -28.52
CA ASP A 14 5.11 1.46 -27.20
C ASP A 14 6.14 2.00 -26.20
N LYS A 15 7.42 2.05 -26.59
CA LYS A 15 8.50 2.63 -25.78
C LYS A 15 8.26 4.11 -25.46
N ASN A 16 7.76 4.89 -26.43
CA ASN A 16 7.42 6.30 -26.21
C ASN A 16 6.25 6.46 -25.23
N LYS A 17 5.23 5.59 -25.29
CA LYS A 17 4.12 5.60 -24.32
C LYS A 17 4.59 5.23 -22.91
N GLU A 18 5.45 4.23 -22.79
CA GLU A 18 6.07 3.85 -21.50
C GLU A 18 6.88 5.01 -20.92
N THR A 19 7.73 5.64 -21.73
CA THR A 19 8.52 6.81 -21.33
C THR A 19 7.63 7.96 -20.86
N ALA A 20 6.58 8.29 -21.62
CA ALA A 20 5.63 9.34 -21.25
C ALA A 20 4.87 9.03 -19.94
N ARG A 21 4.54 7.75 -19.71
CA ARG A 21 3.92 7.28 -18.46
C ARG A 21 4.88 7.48 -17.28
N VAL A 22 6.11 7.00 -17.38
CA VAL A 22 7.12 7.12 -16.32
C VAL A 22 7.38 8.58 -15.97
N TYR A 23 7.58 9.43 -17.00
CA TYR A 23 7.74 10.87 -16.80
C TYR A 23 6.54 11.49 -16.07
N ARG A 24 5.32 11.15 -16.46
CA ARG A 24 4.10 11.65 -15.81
C ARG A 24 4.05 11.24 -14.34
N VAL A 25 4.33 9.98 -14.02
CA VAL A 25 4.32 9.46 -12.65
C VAL A 25 5.37 10.18 -11.79
N ALA A 26 6.60 10.33 -12.29
CA ALA A 26 7.66 11.06 -11.60
C ALA A 26 7.26 12.53 -11.33
N ARG A 27 6.72 13.23 -12.34
CA ARG A 27 6.28 14.63 -12.21
C ARG A 27 5.13 14.80 -11.21
N ILE A 28 4.18 13.87 -11.19
CA ILE A 28 3.10 13.86 -10.20
C ILE A 28 3.69 13.61 -8.79
N GLY A 29 4.65 12.71 -8.67
CA GLY A 29 5.44 12.49 -7.45
C GLY A 29 6.02 13.78 -6.89
N GLU A 30 6.83 14.47 -7.70
CA GLU A 30 7.49 15.74 -7.33
C GLU A 30 6.51 16.87 -6.97
N LEU A 31 5.32 16.89 -7.59
CA LEU A 31 4.29 17.89 -7.29
C LEU A 31 3.67 17.63 -5.91
N TRP A 32 3.27 16.39 -5.63
CA TRP A 32 2.70 16.04 -4.32
C TRP A 32 3.71 16.17 -3.20
N GLU A 33 4.96 15.80 -3.46
CA GLU A 33 6.07 15.98 -2.51
C GLU A 33 6.21 17.45 -2.09
N ARG A 34 6.39 18.35 -3.08
CA ARG A 34 6.53 19.78 -2.80
C ARG A 34 5.32 20.33 -2.06
N TYR A 35 4.12 20.00 -2.53
CA TYR A 35 2.90 20.51 -1.91
C TYR A 35 2.72 20.02 -0.47
N PHE A 36 3.07 18.76 -0.19
CA PHE A 36 3.04 18.19 1.16
C PHE A 36 4.03 18.90 2.08
N PHE A 37 5.31 18.95 1.69
CA PHE A 37 6.35 19.55 2.53
C PHE A 37 6.15 21.05 2.73
N ASP A 38 5.77 21.81 1.69
CA ASP A 38 5.48 23.24 1.82
C ASP A 38 4.34 23.50 2.81
N MET A 39 3.29 22.67 2.77
CA MET A 39 2.15 22.81 3.68
C MET A 39 2.51 22.41 5.11
N VAL A 40 3.26 21.32 5.30
CA VAL A 40 3.78 20.91 6.61
C VAL A 40 4.65 22.02 7.21
N MET A 41 5.60 22.56 6.43
CA MET A 41 6.49 23.63 6.90
C MET A 41 5.72 24.91 7.23
N ARG A 42 4.74 25.29 6.40
CA ARG A 42 3.90 26.47 6.64
C ARG A 42 3.10 26.33 7.94
N TYR A 43 2.37 25.23 8.09
CA TYR A 43 1.47 25.05 9.25
C TYR A 43 2.21 24.73 10.54
N THR A 44 3.33 24.03 10.49
CA THR A 44 4.19 23.88 11.69
C THR A 44 4.78 25.22 12.12
N LYS A 45 5.17 26.10 11.19
CA LYS A 45 5.62 27.46 11.52
C LYS A 45 4.51 28.32 12.13
N GLU A 46 3.29 28.25 11.60
CA GLU A 46 2.17 29.09 12.03
C GLU A 46 1.50 28.60 13.33
N TYR A 47 1.41 27.28 13.54
CA TYR A 47 0.65 26.67 14.65
C TYR A 47 1.51 25.87 15.64
N GLY A 48 2.82 25.72 15.37
CA GLY A 48 3.75 24.92 16.18
C GLY A 48 3.59 23.40 16.03
N THR A 49 2.40 22.91 15.68
CA THR A 49 2.12 21.49 15.49
C THR A 49 0.99 21.26 14.47
N LEU A 50 1.04 20.14 13.75
CA LEU A 50 -0.02 19.73 12.83
C LEU A 50 -1.25 19.18 13.56
N TYR A 51 -1.09 18.65 14.78
CA TYR A 51 -2.16 17.92 15.49
C TYR A 51 -3.22 18.81 16.15
N LYS A 52 -2.98 20.12 16.22
CA LYS A 52 -3.90 21.11 16.82
C LYS A 52 -4.48 22.07 15.77
N LEU A 53 -4.40 21.69 14.49
CA LEU A 53 -4.95 22.48 13.41
C LEU A 53 -6.50 22.45 13.43
N PRO A 54 -7.16 23.53 12.97
CA PRO A 54 -8.57 23.49 12.61
C PRO A 54 -8.88 22.34 11.64
N GLN A 55 -10.10 21.81 11.71
CA GLN A 55 -10.52 20.63 10.95
C GLN A 55 -10.35 20.76 9.43
N ASP A 56 -10.58 21.94 8.85
CA ASP A 56 -10.39 22.17 7.41
C ASP A 56 -8.92 22.07 6.98
N LYS A 57 -8.00 22.48 7.87
CA LYS A 57 -6.55 22.39 7.65
C LYS A 57 -6.04 20.97 7.89
N LEU A 58 -6.53 20.29 8.92
CA LEU A 58 -6.27 18.86 9.13
C LEU A 58 -6.68 18.05 7.89
N ALA A 59 -7.86 18.33 7.34
CA ALA A 59 -8.38 17.63 6.16
C ALA A 59 -7.47 17.84 4.94
N LYS A 60 -7.02 19.08 4.70
CA LYS A 60 -6.07 19.40 3.63
C LYS A 60 -4.74 18.68 3.81
N VAL A 61 -4.16 18.73 5.02
CA VAL A 61 -2.89 18.05 5.33
C VAL A 61 -3.01 16.55 5.16
N GLY A 62 -4.07 15.96 5.69
CA GLY A 62 -4.38 14.54 5.54
C GLY A 62 -4.51 14.13 4.08
N LEU A 63 -5.31 14.85 3.30
CA LEU A 63 -5.53 14.55 1.87
C LEU A 63 -4.22 14.60 1.07
N VAL A 64 -3.46 15.67 1.21
CA VAL A 64 -2.18 15.84 0.50
C VAL A 64 -1.17 14.79 0.95
N GLY A 65 -1.12 14.47 2.25
CA GLY A 65 -0.25 13.42 2.78
C GLY A 65 -0.58 12.06 2.17
N ILE A 66 -1.87 11.69 2.09
CA ILE A 66 -2.30 10.45 1.44
C ILE A 66 -1.94 10.43 -0.05
N LYS A 67 -2.13 11.55 -0.76
CA LYS A 67 -1.74 11.67 -2.17
C LYS A 67 -0.23 11.55 -2.39
N TYR A 68 0.57 12.12 -1.49
CA TYR A 68 2.02 11.98 -1.50
C TYR A 68 2.45 10.52 -1.28
N ILE A 69 1.86 9.82 -0.31
CA ILE A 69 2.15 8.38 -0.10
C ILE A 69 1.82 7.56 -1.36
N CYS A 70 0.65 7.80 -1.97
CA CYS A 70 0.24 7.12 -3.19
C CYS A 70 1.19 7.41 -4.36
N SER A 71 1.66 8.66 -4.51
CA SER A 71 2.59 9.02 -5.58
C SER A 71 3.97 8.39 -5.39
N CYS A 72 4.49 8.33 -4.15
CA CYS A 72 5.72 7.59 -3.85
C CYS A 72 5.62 6.12 -4.23
N ARG A 73 4.50 5.48 -3.90
CA ARG A 73 4.22 4.09 -4.29
C ARG A 73 4.20 3.93 -5.81
N ASP A 74 3.54 4.82 -6.52
CA ASP A 74 3.46 4.73 -7.99
C ASP A 74 4.83 4.91 -8.65
N VAL A 75 5.66 5.82 -8.14
CA VAL A 75 7.07 5.96 -8.56
C VAL A 75 7.85 4.67 -8.31
N SER A 76 7.80 4.11 -7.09
CA SER A 76 8.46 2.83 -6.77
C SER A 76 8.01 1.70 -7.69
N ARG A 77 6.72 1.64 -8.04
CA ARG A 77 6.20 0.62 -8.97
C ARG A 77 6.75 0.76 -10.38
N GLU A 78 6.90 1.97 -10.89
CA GLU A 78 7.51 2.16 -12.20
C GLU A 78 9.02 1.86 -12.16
N ASN A 79 9.73 2.26 -11.10
CA ASN A 79 11.13 1.88 -10.90
C ASN A 79 11.32 0.35 -10.86
N PHE A 80 10.41 -0.37 -10.20
CA PHE A 80 10.46 -1.82 -10.12
C PHE A 80 10.31 -2.46 -11.50
N LYS A 81 9.39 -1.96 -12.33
CA LYS A 81 9.22 -2.45 -13.72
C LYS A 81 10.44 -2.19 -14.59
N LEU A 82 11.13 -1.08 -14.35
CA LEU A 82 12.35 -0.72 -15.05
C LEU A 82 13.59 -1.46 -14.53
N GLY A 83 13.46 -2.25 -13.44
CA GLY A 83 14.58 -2.98 -12.84
C GLY A 83 15.60 -2.09 -12.13
N ILE A 84 15.22 -0.84 -11.81
CA ILE A 84 16.08 0.14 -11.12
C ILE A 84 15.67 0.35 -9.65
N ASP A 85 14.66 -0.37 -9.17
CA ASP A 85 14.24 -0.31 -7.77
C ASP A 85 15.19 -1.14 -6.91
N GLU A 86 15.88 -0.47 -6.00
CA GLU A 86 16.70 -1.13 -5.00
C GLU A 86 15.87 -1.44 -3.75
N PRO A 87 16.10 -2.60 -3.09
CA PRO A 87 15.46 -2.90 -1.81
C PRO A 87 15.72 -1.79 -0.79
N LYS A 88 14.66 -1.23 -0.22
CA LYS A 88 14.78 -0.23 0.85
C LYS A 88 15.58 -0.80 2.02
N THR A 89 16.58 -0.04 2.46
CA THR A 89 17.32 -0.30 3.70
C THR A 89 16.41 -0.26 4.93
N LEU A 90 16.84 -0.84 6.06
CA LEU A 90 16.10 -0.74 7.32
C LEU A 90 15.79 0.72 7.69
N LYS A 91 16.78 1.61 7.56
CA LYS A 91 16.64 3.04 7.87
C LYS A 91 15.59 3.71 6.97
N GLN A 92 15.58 3.41 5.67
CA GLN A 92 14.57 3.92 4.75
C GLN A 92 13.17 3.40 5.09
N ASN A 93 13.02 2.13 5.46
CA ASN A 93 11.74 1.57 5.91
C ASN A 93 11.26 2.22 7.22
N GLN A 94 12.16 2.50 8.17
CA GLN A 94 11.83 3.22 9.41
C GLN A 94 11.34 4.65 9.13
N TYR A 95 12.01 5.38 8.24
CA TYR A 95 11.56 6.72 7.85
C TYR A 95 10.21 6.68 7.13
N CYS A 96 10.02 5.73 6.20
CA CYS A 96 8.75 5.55 5.50
C CYS A 96 7.62 5.26 6.50
N PHE A 97 7.85 4.34 7.44
CA PHE A 97 6.89 4.02 8.50
C PHE A 97 6.54 5.26 9.33
N GLN A 98 7.54 5.98 9.85
CA GLN A 98 7.33 7.17 10.70
C GLN A 98 6.62 8.32 9.95
N MET A 99 6.93 8.51 8.67
CA MET A 99 6.29 9.54 7.84
C MET A 99 4.81 9.21 7.62
N ILE A 100 4.49 7.97 7.25
CA ILE A 100 3.09 7.54 7.08
C ILE A 100 2.36 7.58 8.43
N ASP A 101 3.00 7.14 9.51
CA ASP A 101 2.46 7.17 10.87
C ASP A 101 2.10 8.59 11.32
N SER A 102 2.95 9.57 10.99
CA SER A 102 2.70 10.99 11.29
C SER A 102 1.50 11.52 10.51
N ILE A 103 1.34 11.16 9.24
CA ILE A 103 0.15 11.50 8.43
C ILE A 103 -1.09 10.83 9.03
N PHE A 104 -1.00 9.58 9.47
CA PHE A 104 -2.07 8.89 10.16
C PHE A 104 -2.40 9.55 11.51
N GLY A 105 -1.42 10.12 12.20
CA GLY A 105 -1.66 10.96 13.38
C GLY A 105 -2.52 12.18 13.05
N VAL A 106 -2.24 12.87 11.93
CA VAL A 106 -3.07 14.00 11.45
C VAL A 106 -4.48 13.54 11.11
N LEU A 107 -4.63 12.40 10.42
CA LEU A 107 -5.95 11.83 10.10
C LEU A 107 -6.73 11.43 11.35
N GLY A 108 -6.06 10.94 12.39
CA GLY A 108 -6.68 10.62 13.68
C GLY A 108 -7.25 11.85 14.40
N CYS A 109 -6.75 13.06 14.10
CA CYS A 109 -7.30 14.30 14.65
C CYS A 109 -8.59 14.77 13.95
N LEU A 110 -8.93 14.20 12.79
CA LEU A 110 -10.19 14.52 12.11
C LEU A 110 -11.37 13.93 12.87
N THR A 111 -12.46 14.70 12.95
CA THR A 111 -13.74 14.08 13.27
C THR A 111 -14.11 13.11 12.15
N LEU A 112 -14.85 12.06 12.50
CA LEU A 112 -15.26 11.07 11.50
C LEU A 112 -16.04 11.73 10.35
N ARG A 113 -16.89 12.73 10.63
CA ARG A 113 -17.58 13.52 9.61
C ARG A 113 -16.63 14.18 8.62
N ASN A 114 -15.58 14.84 9.09
CA ASN A 114 -14.60 15.49 8.23
C ASN A 114 -13.73 14.47 7.49
N PHE A 115 -13.40 13.35 8.13
CA PHE A 115 -12.69 12.24 7.48
C PHE A 115 -13.48 11.70 6.29
N VAL A 116 -14.76 11.33 6.47
CA VAL A 116 -15.62 10.80 5.39
C VAL A 116 -15.86 11.83 4.30
N THR A 117 -15.97 13.11 4.65
CA THR A 117 -16.08 14.20 3.67
C THR A 117 -14.80 14.34 2.84
N THR A 118 -13.63 14.21 3.47
CA THR A 118 -12.32 14.34 2.82
C THR A 118 -12.01 13.12 1.95
N PHE A 119 -12.37 11.93 2.41
CA PHE A 119 -12.14 10.66 1.74
C PHE A 119 -13.46 9.91 1.57
N PRO A 120 -14.30 10.26 0.58
CA PRO A 120 -15.57 9.57 0.37
C PRO A 120 -15.38 8.06 0.19
N VAL A 121 -16.35 7.28 0.70
CA VAL A 121 -16.40 5.83 0.50
C VAL A 121 -16.62 5.53 -0.97
N ASP A 122 -15.77 4.67 -1.54
CA ASP A 122 -15.91 4.23 -2.91
C ASP A 122 -17.16 3.36 -3.07
N LYS A 123 -17.95 3.64 -4.11
CA LYS A 123 -19.20 2.92 -4.45
C LYS A 123 -18.92 1.59 -5.15
N TYR A 124 -18.17 0.73 -4.47
CA TYR A 124 -17.89 -0.63 -4.89
C TYR A 124 -18.79 -1.59 -4.11
N TYR A 125 -19.45 -2.53 -4.80
CA TYR A 125 -20.52 -3.35 -4.24
C TYR A 125 -20.31 -4.86 -4.46
N LYS A 126 -19.12 -5.27 -4.89
CA LYS A 126 -18.81 -6.68 -5.21
C LYS A 126 -18.04 -7.37 -4.09
N GLY A 127 -18.05 -6.83 -2.86
CA GLY A 127 -17.30 -7.37 -1.74
C GLY A 127 -17.70 -8.80 -1.41
N ALA A 128 -19.00 -9.08 -1.33
CA ALA A 128 -19.51 -10.43 -1.09
C ALA A 128 -19.07 -11.45 -2.16
N LYS A 129 -18.94 -11.02 -3.43
CA LYS A 129 -18.51 -11.90 -4.53
C LYS A 129 -17.03 -12.29 -4.40
N TRP A 130 -16.19 -11.36 -3.98
CA TRP A 130 -14.73 -11.53 -3.94
C TRP A 130 -14.18 -11.73 -2.52
N GLN A 131 -15.07 -11.83 -1.52
CA GLN A 131 -14.74 -11.90 -0.10
C GLN A 131 -13.82 -10.75 0.33
N GLU A 132 -14.10 -9.55 -0.16
CA GLU A 132 -13.35 -8.34 0.17
C GLU A 132 -14.25 -7.26 0.77
N LYS A 133 -13.63 -6.27 1.40
CA LYS A 133 -14.31 -5.10 1.92
C LYS A 133 -14.85 -4.26 0.77
N ASP A 134 -16.00 -3.64 0.98
CA ASP A 134 -16.69 -2.84 -0.02
C ASP A 134 -17.48 -1.69 0.65
N TYR A 135 -18.36 -1.05 -0.11
CA TYR A 135 -19.21 0.02 0.40
C TYR A 135 -20.03 -0.43 1.62
N PHE A 136 -20.66 -1.60 1.59
CA PHE A 136 -21.54 -2.05 2.65
C PHE A 136 -20.77 -2.36 3.94
N SER A 137 -19.63 -3.04 3.83
CA SER A 137 -18.78 -3.27 5.02
C SER A 137 -18.28 -1.96 5.63
N THR A 138 -17.96 -0.97 4.78
CA THR A 138 -17.55 0.36 5.25
C THR A 138 -18.68 1.04 6.01
N MET A 139 -19.88 1.08 5.43
CA MET A 139 -21.05 1.70 6.07
C MET A 139 -21.42 1.02 7.39
N GLU A 140 -21.24 -0.30 7.50
CA GLU A 140 -21.45 -1.03 8.75
C GLU A 140 -20.53 -0.54 9.87
N VAL A 141 -19.23 -0.38 9.60
CA VAL A 141 -18.28 0.14 10.59
C VAL A 141 -18.60 1.59 10.95
N LEU A 142 -18.86 2.44 9.95
CA LEU A 142 -19.20 3.85 10.18
C LEU A 142 -20.48 4.04 11.00
N SER A 143 -21.45 3.12 10.90
CA SER A 143 -22.70 3.20 11.67
C SER A 143 -22.51 3.03 13.19
N LYS A 144 -21.37 2.45 13.60
CA LYS A 144 -21.05 2.15 15.00
C LYS A 144 -20.18 3.21 15.67
N MET A 145 -19.73 4.22 14.91
CA MET A 145 -18.78 5.23 15.36
C MET A 145 -19.46 6.59 15.62
N ASP A 146 -18.84 7.40 16.48
CA ASP A 146 -19.30 8.77 16.77
C ASP A 146 -18.81 9.74 15.70
N TRP A 147 -19.75 10.41 15.02
CA TRP A 147 -19.47 11.23 13.85
C TRP A 147 -18.77 12.56 14.17
N ASP A 148 -18.96 13.07 15.40
CA ASP A 148 -18.53 14.41 15.80
C ASP A 148 -17.30 14.39 16.73
N LYS A 149 -16.75 13.20 17.00
CA LYS A 149 -15.48 13.03 17.75
C LYS A 149 -14.30 12.77 16.83
N PRO A 150 -13.08 13.20 17.21
CA PRO A 150 -11.85 12.77 16.57
C PRO A 150 -11.76 11.25 16.55
N ILE A 151 -11.28 10.68 15.44
CA ILE A 151 -11.13 9.22 15.28
C ILE A 151 -10.14 8.66 16.31
N GLY A 152 -9.03 9.36 16.54
CA GLY A 152 -7.91 8.88 17.33
C GLY A 152 -6.90 8.09 16.49
N ARG A 153 -5.60 8.20 16.80
CA ARG A 153 -4.55 7.50 16.03
C ARG A 153 -4.67 5.98 16.19
N ASN A 154 -5.02 5.49 17.37
CA ASN A 154 -5.06 4.04 17.64
C ASN A 154 -6.21 3.38 16.87
N GLU A 155 -7.38 4.00 16.90
CA GLU A 155 -8.62 3.54 16.27
C GLU A 155 -8.59 3.72 14.76
N LEU A 156 -7.80 4.67 14.24
CA LEU A 156 -7.69 4.90 12.80
C LEU A 156 -7.24 3.67 12.04
N SER A 157 -6.34 2.85 12.59
CA SER A 157 -5.87 1.64 11.89
C SER A 157 -6.97 0.60 11.73
N GLU A 158 -7.86 0.46 12.71
CA GLU A 158 -9.04 -0.41 12.62
C GLU A 158 -10.03 0.14 11.58
N LEU A 159 -10.26 1.46 11.58
CA LEU A 159 -11.10 2.10 10.56
C LEU A 159 -10.54 1.87 9.15
N LEU A 160 -9.25 2.15 8.90
CA LEU A 160 -8.61 2.03 7.58
C LEU A 160 -8.61 0.59 7.06
N TRP A 161 -8.66 -0.41 7.94
CA TRP A 161 -8.77 -1.82 7.55
C TRP A 161 -10.10 -2.15 6.87
N ASP A 162 -11.19 -1.57 7.37
CA ASP A 162 -12.55 -1.82 6.88
C ASP A 162 -13.11 -0.72 5.97
N TYR A 163 -12.41 0.41 5.85
CA TYR A 163 -12.82 1.56 5.05
C TYR A 163 -12.43 1.43 3.58
N TYR A 164 -13.42 1.33 2.69
CA TYR A 164 -13.20 1.17 1.27
C TYR A 164 -13.02 2.52 0.56
N ASN A 165 -11.76 2.96 0.47
CA ASN A 165 -11.30 4.06 -0.38
C ASN A 165 -9.93 3.69 -0.95
N ALA A 166 -9.76 3.75 -2.28
CA ALA A 166 -8.57 3.23 -2.95
C ALA A 166 -7.25 3.89 -2.48
N ASP A 167 -7.24 5.20 -2.29
CA ASP A 167 -6.05 5.93 -1.86
C ASP A 167 -5.68 5.59 -0.42
N LEU A 168 -6.66 5.60 0.49
CA LEU A 168 -6.46 5.22 1.89
C LEU A 168 -5.96 3.77 2.01
N ARG A 169 -6.55 2.85 1.23
CA ARG A 169 -6.12 1.45 1.17
C ARG A 169 -4.66 1.35 0.71
N HIS A 170 -4.28 2.09 -0.32
CA HIS A 170 -2.89 2.10 -0.79
C HIS A 170 -1.92 2.66 0.26
N ALA A 171 -2.28 3.75 0.93
CA ALA A 171 -1.46 4.30 2.00
C ALA A 171 -1.30 3.32 3.18
N TYR A 172 -2.38 2.64 3.58
CA TYR A 172 -2.35 1.65 4.65
C TYR A 172 -1.55 0.38 4.28
N MET A 173 -1.58 -0.01 2.99
CA MET A 173 -0.71 -1.06 2.48
C MET A 173 0.78 -0.67 2.55
N GLU A 174 1.14 0.57 2.21
CA GLU A 174 2.54 1.03 2.35
C GLU A 174 2.98 1.06 3.82
N TYR A 175 2.09 1.48 4.73
CA TYR A 175 2.33 1.46 6.17
C TYR A 175 2.65 0.05 6.69
N THR A 176 1.77 -0.92 6.37
CA THR A 176 1.93 -2.31 6.81
C THR A 176 3.10 -3.02 6.13
N THR A 177 3.42 -2.64 4.88
CA THR A 177 4.61 -3.13 4.17
C THR A 177 5.90 -2.65 4.85
N ALA A 178 6.02 -1.37 5.17
CA ALA A 178 7.17 -0.82 5.89
C ALA A 178 7.30 -1.48 7.28
N MET A 179 6.19 -1.62 8.01
CA MET A 179 6.15 -2.32 9.30
C MET A 179 6.66 -3.76 9.19
N SER A 180 6.21 -4.52 8.19
CA SER A 180 6.68 -5.90 7.99
C SER A 180 8.15 -5.98 7.56
N ALA A 181 8.65 -5.00 6.80
CA ALA A 181 10.06 -4.93 6.44
C ALA A 181 10.96 -4.67 7.65
N ILE A 182 10.54 -3.76 8.55
CA ILE A 182 11.23 -3.49 9.82
C ILE A 182 11.24 -4.74 10.70
N TYR A 183 10.07 -5.38 10.87
CA TYR A 183 9.96 -6.60 11.67
C TYR A 183 10.84 -7.73 11.11
N LYS A 184 10.89 -7.89 9.78
CA LYS A 184 11.77 -8.86 9.14
C LYS A 184 13.25 -8.57 9.34
N ALA A 185 13.66 -7.31 9.27
CA ALA A 185 15.05 -6.94 9.55
C ALA A 185 15.46 -7.26 11.00
N GLN A 186 14.52 -7.20 11.95
CA GLN A 186 14.78 -7.47 13.37
C GLN A 186 14.74 -8.96 13.71
N THR A 187 13.85 -9.72 13.08
CA THR A 187 13.53 -11.11 13.48
C THR A 187 13.92 -12.17 12.45
N GLY A 188 14.29 -11.75 11.24
CA GLY A 188 14.51 -12.62 10.08
C GLY A 188 13.22 -13.03 9.35
N LYS A 189 12.03 -12.82 9.94
CA LYS A 189 10.74 -13.28 9.40
C LYS A 189 9.76 -12.15 9.13
N GLY A 190 8.89 -12.30 8.14
CA GLY A 190 7.79 -11.36 7.90
C GLY A 190 6.70 -11.45 8.98
N ILE A 191 5.88 -10.40 9.12
CA ILE A 191 4.75 -10.41 10.10
C ILE A 191 3.74 -11.50 9.75
N MET A 192 3.36 -11.60 8.47
CA MET A 192 2.43 -12.64 8.01
C MET A 192 3.03 -14.04 8.12
N GLU A 193 4.34 -14.17 7.90
CA GLU A 193 5.05 -15.44 8.08
C GLU A 193 4.92 -15.93 9.52
N ARG A 194 5.22 -15.04 10.47
CA ARG A 194 5.08 -15.33 11.91
C ARG A 194 3.64 -15.67 12.28
N PHE A 195 2.67 -14.89 11.79
CA PHE A 195 1.25 -15.13 12.06
C PHE A 195 0.79 -16.53 11.62
N PHE A 196 1.19 -16.98 10.42
CA PHE A 196 0.83 -18.31 9.94
C PHE A 196 1.51 -19.42 10.75
N GLU A 197 2.78 -19.25 11.11
CA GLU A 197 3.49 -20.17 11.99
C GLU A 197 2.79 -20.33 13.34
N ASP A 198 2.40 -19.22 13.97
CA ASP A 198 1.69 -19.22 15.26
C ASP A 198 0.30 -19.89 15.16
N ARG A 199 -0.25 -20.03 13.95
CA ARG A 199 -1.51 -20.73 13.66
C ARG A 199 -1.32 -22.15 13.14
N GLY A 200 -0.09 -22.66 13.13
CA GLY A 200 0.22 -24.00 12.62
C GLY A 200 0.03 -24.14 11.10
N VAL A 201 0.02 -23.03 10.36
CA VAL A 201 -0.07 -23.02 8.90
C VAL A 201 1.35 -22.95 8.33
N PRO A 202 1.78 -23.93 7.52
CA PRO A 202 3.13 -23.92 6.94
C PRO A 202 3.28 -22.82 5.89
N VAL A 203 4.42 -22.15 5.91
CA VAL A 203 4.82 -21.10 4.98
C VAL A 203 5.99 -21.56 4.14
N TYR A 204 6.01 -21.14 2.87
CA TYR A 204 6.95 -21.63 1.88
C TYR A 204 7.68 -20.48 1.19
N THR A 205 8.97 -20.67 0.93
CA THR A 205 9.77 -19.76 0.11
C THR A 205 10.05 -20.41 -1.24
N MET A 206 9.77 -19.69 -2.32
CA MET A 206 10.08 -20.16 -3.67
C MET A 206 11.43 -19.62 -4.12
N ASP A 207 12.34 -20.52 -4.48
CA ASP A 207 13.51 -20.19 -5.29
C ASP A 207 13.03 -19.86 -6.71
N LYS A 208 13.23 -18.62 -7.13
CA LYS A 208 12.76 -18.11 -8.42
C LYS A 208 13.52 -18.70 -9.61
N GLU A 209 14.76 -19.14 -9.42
CA GLU A 209 15.57 -19.71 -10.50
C GLU A 209 15.13 -21.14 -10.81
N THR A 210 14.93 -21.94 -9.77
CA THR A 210 14.60 -23.36 -9.91
C THR A 210 13.10 -23.64 -9.87
N GLY A 211 12.29 -22.70 -9.38
CA GLY A 211 10.86 -22.85 -9.13
C GLY A 211 10.54 -23.80 -7.98
N ILE A 212 11.53 -24.13 -7.16
CA ILE A 212 11.40 -25.02 -6.01
C ILE A 212 10.81 -24.25 -4.83
N MET A 213 9.82 -24.83 -4.16
CA MET A 213 9.31 -24.31 -2.89
C MET A 213 9.93 -25.07 -1.73
N ILE A 214 10.42 -24.34 -0.74
CA ILE A 214 11.01 -24.86 0.49
C ILE A 214 10.06 -24.53 1.63
N ASN A 215 9.68 -25.53 2.42
CA ASN A 215 8.91 -25.33 3.63
C ASN A 215 9.80 -24.65 4.68
N ASN A 216 9.41 -23.47 5.17
CA ASN A 216 10.23 -22.69 6.10
C ASN A 216 10.30 -23.31 7.52
N GLN A 217 9.45 -24.29 7.83
CA GLN A 217 9.44 -25.00 9.11
C GLN A 217 10.21 -26.31 9.06
N THR A 218 9.96 -27.15 8.04
CA THR A 218 10.54 -28.50 7.95
C THR A 218 11.79 -28.56 7.07
N GLY A 219 12.02 -27.56 6.22
CA GLY A 219 13.03 -27.60 5.17
C GLY A 219 12.64 -28.48 3.98
N ASP A 220 11.44 -29.07 3.99
CA ASP A 220 10.99 -29.95 2.93
C ASP A 220 10.90 -29.22 1.59
N ILE A 221 11.38 -29.90 0.56
CA ILE A 221 11.46 -29.38 -0.79
C ILE A 221 10.31 -29.94 -1.61
N MET A 222 9.51 -29.04 -2.19
CA MET A 222 8.45 -29.39 -3.12
C MET A 222 8.66 -28.67 -4.45
N LYS A 223 8.55 -29.42 -5.54
CA LYS A 223 8.45 -28.84 -6.88
C LYS A 223 6.97 -28.79 -7.27
N PRO A 224 6.33 -27.61 -7.32
CA PRO A 224 4.92 -27.53 -7.73
C PRO A 224 4.76 -28.13 -9.13
N LYS A 225 3.76 -29.00 -9.32
CA LYS A 225 3.41 -29.50 -10.66
C LYS A 225 2.98 -28.30 -11.50
N LYS A 226 3.58 -28.16 -12.69
CA LYS A 226 3.17 -27.15 -13.67
C LYS A 226 1.68 -27.39 -13.97
N ALA A 227 0.81 -26.45 -13.63
CA ALA A 227 -0.59 -26.52 -14.04
C ALA A 227 -0.62 -26.34 -15.57
N SER A 228 -0.73 -27.43 -16.33
CA SER A 228 -0.95 -27.34 -17.77
C SER A 228 -2.45 -27.12 -18.00
N HIS A 229 -2.84 -25.88 -18.28
CA HIS A 229 -4.19 -25.58 -18.76
C HIS A 229 -4.45 -26.11 -20.19
N ILE A 230 -3.45 -26.76 -20.79
CA ILE A 230 -3.53 -27.46 -22.07
C ILE A 230 -3.18 -28.92 -21.78
N GLN A 231 -4.18 -29.80 -21.89
CA GLN A 231 -3.95 -31.23 -22.03
C GLN A 231 -3.87 -31.52 -23.53
N ILE A 232 -2.71 -31.95 -24.00
CA ILE A 232 -2.60 -32.52 -25.35
C ILE A 232 -3.18 -33.92 -25.25
N VAL A 233 -4.42 -34.09 -25.72
CA VAL A 233 -5.03 -35.40 -25.90
C VAL A 233 -4.32 -36.06 -27.10
N LYS A 234 -3.78 -37.27 -26.88
CA LYS A 234 -3.19 -38.10 -27.94
C LYS A 234 -4.27 -38.74 -28.79
#